data_AF-A0A0R3UKP5-F1
#
_entry.id   AF-A0A0R3UKP5-F1
#
_cell.length_a   1.000
_cell.length_b   1.000
_cell.length_c   1.000
_cell.angle_alpha   90.00
_cell.angle_beta   90.00
_cell.angle_gamma   90.00
#
_symmetry.space_group_name_H-M   'P 1'
#
loop_
_entity.id
_entity.type
_entity.pdbx_description
1 polymer ?
#
loop_
_entity_poly.entity_id
_entity_poly.type
_entity_poly.pdbx_seq_one_letter_code
_entity_poly.pdbx_strand_id
1 'polypeptide(L)'
;MAIAEASVDVTSCARALSKECTDRRMKTNLFQLSERIQMIGNQLKILSTVKATMLGSDDSPEDQENTEVLVGNAQNLMQAVIETVRVAEGASIKMRVDSGYKIRWMPRPITNGGLRYMAK
;
A
#
# COMPACT_ATOMS: atom_id res chain seq x y z
N MET A 1 -5.00 2.93 -13.41
CA MET A 1 -4.81 3.87 -12.28
C MET A 1 -3.55 3.45 -11.54
N ALA A 2 -2.45 4.20 -11.71
CA ALA A 2 -1.09 3.72 -11.45
C ALA A 2 -0.86 3.24 -10.01
N ILE A 3 -1.45 3.91 -9.01
CA ILE A 3 -1.29 3.54 -7.59
C ILE A 3 -1.93 2.18 -7.29
N ALA A 4 -3.15 1.94 -7.79
CA ALA A 4 -3.83 0.66 -7.60
C ALA A 4 -3.10 -0.49 -8.30
N GLU A 5 -2.52 -0.25 -9.48
CA GLU A 5 -1.71 -1.24 -10.20
C GLU A 5 -0.42 -1.56 -9.45
N ALA A 6 0.35 -0.55 -9.03
CA ALA A 6 1.57 -0.75 -8.26
C ALA A 6 1.32 -1.43 -6.89
N SER A 7 0.15 -1.22 -6.28
CA SER A 7 -0.20 -1.86 -5.01
C SER A 7 -0.32 -3.39 -5.09
N VAL A 8 -0.54 -3.95 -6.29
CA VAL A 8 -0.63 -5.40 -6.52
C VAL A 8 0.70 -6.10 -6.19
N ASP A 9 1.84 -5.48 -6.52
CA ASP A 9 3.16 -6.03 -6.23
C ASP A 9 3.40 -6.11 -4.72
N VAL A 10 2.98 -5.07 -3.99
CA VAL A 10 3.05 -5.04 -2.52
C VAL A 10 2.19 -6.14 -1.92
N THR A 11 0.95 -6.31 -2.39
CA THR A 11 0.07 -7.40 -1.97
C THR A 11 0.68 -8.77 -2.24
N SER A 12 1.27 -8.97 -3.42
CA SER A 12 1.89 -10.24 -3.81
C SER A 12 3.06 -10.58 -2.88
N CYS A 13 3.95 -9.60 -2.64
CA CYS A 13 5.07 -9.74 -1.71
C CYS A 13 4.60 -10.02 -0.28
N ALA A 14 3.59 -9.31 0.22
CA ALA A 14 3.05 -9.49 1.56
C ALA A 14 2.44 -10.89 1.74
N ARG A 15 1.72 -11.40 0.73
CA ARG A 15 1.18 -12.75 0.73
C ARG A 15 2.27 -13.81 0.70
N ALA A 16 3.30 -13.64 -0.12
CA ALA A 16 4.45 -14.55 -0.14
C ALA A 16 5.15 -14.59 1.22
N LEU A 17 5.44 -13.42 1.80
CA LEU A 17 6.04 -13.30 3.12
C LEU A 17 5.17 -13.94 4.22
N SER A 18 3.85 -13.79 4.14
CA SER A 18 2.92 -14.40 5.09
C SER A 18 2.96 -15.94 5.07
N LYS A 19 3.28 -16.56 3.92
CA LYS A 19 3.37 -18.02 3.81
C LYS A 19 4.63 -18.55 4.48
N GLU A 20 5.75 -17.85 4.28
CA GLU A 20 7.06 -18.23 4.82
C GLU A 20 7.26 -17.81 6.29
N CYS A 21 6.41 -16.91 6.80
CA CYS A 21 6.50 -16.47 8.18
C CYS A 21 6.05 -17.58 9.15
N THR A 22 6.96 -18.01 10.02
CA THR A 22 6.68 -19.00 11.07
C THR A 22 5.99 -18.40 12.29
N ASP A 23 6.09 -17.08 12.50
CA ASP A 23 5.38 -16.36 13.56
C ASP A 23 3.90 -16.18 13.16
N ARG A 24 3.01 -16.89 13.86
CA ARG A 24 1.57 -16.90 13.57
C ARG A 24 0.95 -15.49 13.60
N ARG A 25 1.37 -14.62 14.53
CA ARG A 25 0.80 -13.28 14.66
C ARG A 25 1.20 -12.43 13.46
N MET A 26 2.46 -12.51 13.05
CA MET A 26 2.98 -11.74 11.91
C MET A 26 2.40 -12.23 10.59
N LYS A 27 2.27 -13.54 10.42
CA LYS A 27 1.55 -14.16 9.30
C LYS A 27 0.13 -13.63 9.16
N THR A 28 -0.66 -13.67 10.22
CA THR A 28 -2.04 -13.16 10.20
C THR A 28 -2.09 -11.68 9.86
N ASN A 29 -1.20 -10.88 10.44
CA ASN A 29 -1.16 -9.43 10.20
C ASN A 29 -0.82 -9.11 8.73
N LEU A 30 0.22 -9.74 8.17
CA LEU A 30 0.60 -9.58 6.76
C LEU A 30 -0.54 -9.99 5.81
N PHE A 31 -1.22 -11.09 6.11
CA PHE A 31 -2.35 -11.54 5.31
C PHE A 31 -3.49 -10.52 5.34
N GLN A 32 -3.92 -10.07 6.53
CA GLN A 32 -4.99 -9.09 6.70
C GLN A 32 -4.68 -7.76 6.01
N LEU A 33 -3.43 -7.28 6.12
CA LEU A 33 -3.00 -6.08 5.42
C LEU A 33 -3.00 -6.25 3.91
N SER A 34 -2.64 -7.43 3.41
CA SER A 34 -2.71 -7.74 1.97
C SER A 34 -4.16 -7.70 1.45
N GLU A 35 -5.13 -8.22 2.20
CA GLU A 35 -6.56 -8.14 1.86
C GLU A 35 -7.06 -6.70 1.89
N ARG A 36 -6.62 -5.91 2.88
CA ARG A 36 -6.97 -4.49 2.99
C ARG A 36 -6.48 -3.70 1.78
N ILE A 37 -5.23 -3.91 1.33
CA ILE A 37 -4.70 -3.28 0.12
C ILE A 37 -5.55 -3.65 -1.09
N GLN A 38 -5.91 -4.93 -1.26
CA GLN A 38 -6.74 -5.35 -2.39
C GLN A 38 -8.12 -4.69 -2.39
N MET A 39 -8.77 -4.63 -1.23
CA MET A 39 -10.08 -4.00 -1.09
C MET A 39 -10.03 -2.52 -1.49
N ILE A 40 -9.08 -1.76 -0.95
CA ILE A 40 -8.95 -0.34 -1.24
C ILE A 40 -8.55 -0.14 -2.71
N GLY A 41 -7.61 -0.94 -3.24
CA GLY A 41 -7.21 -0.86 -4.65
C GLY A 41 -8.36 -1.12 -5.63
N ASN A 42 -9.27 -2.04 -5.29
CA ASN A 42 -10.48 -2.28 -6.08
C ASN A 42 -11.47 -1.10 -5.99
N GLN A 43 -11.67 -0.53 -4.80
CA GLN A 43 -12.47 0.68 -4.63
C GLN A 43 -11.92 1.83 -5.48
N LEU A 44 -10.61 2.06 -5.46
CA LEU A 44 -9.97 3.12 -6.24
C LEU A 44 -10.22 2.96 -7.74
N LYS A 45 -10.13 1.73 -8.26
CA LYS A 45 -10.45 1.42 -9.67
C LYS A 45 -11.90 1.75 -10.01
N ILE A 46 -12.84 1.32 -9.15
CA ILE A 46 -14.28 1.57 -9.36
C ILE A 46 -14.58 3.07 -9.35
N LEU A 47 -14.13 3.78 -8.31
CA LEU A 47 -14.35 5.23 -8.18
C LEU A 47 -13.74 6.00 -9.36
N SER A 48 -12.58 5.55 -9.86
CA SER A 48 -11.95 6.17 -11.02
C SER A 48 -12.79 6.00 -12.29
N THR A 49 -13.37 4.82 -12.49
CA THR A 49 -14.28 4.56 -13.60
C THR A 49 -15.57 5.38 -13.46
N VAL A 50 -16.15 5.44 -12.26
CA VAL A 50 -17.35 6.26 -12.00
C VAL A 50 -17.10 7.73 -12.33
N LYS A 51 -16.00 8.32 -11.84
CA LYS A 51 -15.64 9.69 -12.19
C LYS A 51 -15.42 9.88 -13.69
N ALA A 52 -14.76 8.93 -14.36
CA ALA A 52 -14.57 9.00 -15.81
C ALA A 52 -15.90 8.96 -16.58
N THR A 53 -16.93 8.26 -16.08
CA THR A 53 -18.25 8.25 -16.71
C THR A 53 -19.09 9.50 -16.41
N MET A 54 -18.69 10.30 -15.41
CA MET A 54 -19.36 11.55 -15.01
C MET A 54 -18.73 12.80 -15.64
N LEU A 55 -17.82 12.63 -16.61
CA LEU A 55 -17.22 13.72 -17.38
C LEU A 55 -18.29 14.50 -18.16
N GLY A 56 -18.51 15.76 -17.80
CA GLY A 56 -19.53 16.61 -18.42
C GLY A 56 -19.84 17.93 -17.70
N SER A 57 -19.39 18.10 -16.46
CA SER A 57 -19.51 19.35 -15.70
C SER A 57 -18.32 19.53 -14.77
N ASP A 58 -17.18 19.94 -15.32
CA ASP A 58 -15.85 19.94 -14.67
C ASP A 58 -15.70 20.88 -13.45
N ASP A 59 -16.77 21.45 -12.91
CA ASP A 59 -16.76 22.34 -11.74
C ASP A 59 -18.02 22.19 -10.85
N SER A 60 -18.76 21.08 -10.99
CA SER A 60 -19.92 20.85 -10.12
C SER A 60 -19.47 20.49 -8.69
N PRO A 61 -20.24 20.86 -7.65
CA PRO A 61 -19.94 20.44 -6.28
C PRO A 61 -19.87 18.91 -6.13
N GLU A 62 -20.63 18.18 -6.94
CA GLU A 62 -20.60 16.72 -7.01
C GLU A 62 -19.27 16.20 -7.58
N ASP A 63 -18.71 16.84 -8.61
CA ASP A 63 -17.40 16.43 -9.15
C ASP A 63 -16.26 16.71 -8.17
N GLN A 64 -16.35 17.82 -7.41
CA GLN A 64 -15.42 18.13 -6.34
C GLN A 64 -15.48 17.06 -5.23
N GLU A 65 -16.67 16.69 -4.76
CA GLU A 65 -16.85 15.62 -3.77
C GLU A 65 -16.30 14.28 -4.28
N ASN A 66 -16.61 13.90 -5.53
CA ASN A 66 -16.11 12.68 -6.15
C ASN A 66 -14.57 12.66 -6.23
N THR A 67 -13.95 13.82 -6.46
CA THR A 67 -12.49 13.99 -6.44
C THR A 67 -11.93 13.78 -5.03
N GLU A 68 -12.57 14.36 -4.01
CA GLU A 68 -12.15 14.22 -2.61
C GLU A 68 -12.23 12.76 -2.14
N VAL A 69 -13.31 12.05 -2.51
CA VAL A 69 -13.46 10.62 -2.23
C VAL A 69 -12.33 9.80 -2.88
N LEU A 70 -11.94 10.11 -4.11
CA LEU A 70 -10.80 9.48 -4.79
C LEU A 70 -9.47 9.74 -4.07
N VAL A 71 -9.21 10.98 -3.67
CA VAL A 71 -7.99 11.35 -2.94
C VAL A 71 -7.93 10.62 -1.60
N GLY A 72 -9.04 10.60 -0.85
CA GLY A 72 -9.13 9.88 0.42
C GLY A 72 -8.88 8.39 0.25
N ASN A 73 -9.41 7.77 -0.81
CA ASN A 73 -9.17 6.36 -1.09
C ASN A 73 -7.70 6.07 -1.45
N ALA A 74 -7.07 6.93 -2.25
CA ALA A 74 -5.65 6.83 -2.57
C ALA A 74 -4.74 7.01 -1.34
N GLN A 75 -5.07 7.94 -0.44
CA GLN A 75 -4.35 8.13 0.82
C GLN A 75 -4.47 6.89 1.72
N ASN A 76 -5.68 6.33 1.85
CA ASN A 76 -5.91 5.09 2.60
C ASN A 76 -5.11 3.91 2.03
N LEU A 77 -5.03 3.81 0.70
CA LEU A 77 -4.24 2.77 0.03
C LEU A 77 -2.76 2.91 0.37
N MET A 78 -2.20 4.12 0.24
CA MET A 78 -0.80 4.37 0.55
C MET A 78 -0.48 4.15 2.03
N GLN A 79 -1.38 4.49 2.94
CA GLN A 79 -1.20 4.23 4.36
C GLN A 79 -1.16 2.72 4.66
N ALA A 80 -2.04 1.93 4.03
CA ALA A 80 -2.03 0.47 4.14
C ALA A 80 -0.75 -0.14 3.55
N VAL A 81 -0.24 0.40 2.44
CA VAL A 81 1.06 0.02 1.86
C VAL A 81 2.20 0.30 2.84
N ILE A 82 2.28 1.50 3.42
CA ILE A 82 3.33 1.87 4.39
C ILE A 82 3.30 0.93 5.61
N GLU A 83 2.11 0.67 6.15
CA GLU A 83 1.94 -0.26 7.27
C GLU A 83 2.42 -1.67 6.91
N THR A 84 2.04 -2.16 5.73
CA THR A 84 2.47 -3.47 5.22
C THR A 84 3.99 -3.59 5.12
N VAL A 85 4.66 -2.56 4.60
CA VAL A 85 6.13 -2.52 4.47
C VAL A 85 6.79 -2.59 5.85
N ARG A 86 6.29 -1.85 6.85
CA ARG A 86 6.82 -1.88 8.23
C ARG A 86 6.63 -3.25 8.90
N VAL A 87 5.46 -3.86 8.73
CA VAL A 87 5.20 -5.20 9.27
C VAL A 87 6.05 -6.25 8.55
N ALA A 88 6.26 -6.10 7.24
CA ALA A 88 7.11 -6.98 6.45
C ALA A 88 8.59 -6.90 6.89
N GLU A 89 9.08 -5.71 7.23
CA GLU A 89 10.42 -5.52 7.79
C GLU A 89 10.58 -6.30 9.10
N GLY A 90 9.68 -6.09 10.06
CA GLY A 90 9.70 -6.83 11.31
C GLY A 90 9.59 -8.34 11.10
N ALA A 91 8.76 -8.79 10.15
CA ALA A 91 8.57 -10.21 9.87
C ALA A 91 9.84 -10.84 9.31
N SER A 92 10.52 -10.14 8.41
CA SER A 92 11.74 -10.62 7.75
C SER A 92 12.90 -10.85 8.73
N ILE A 93 12.96 -10.13 9.85
CA ILE A 93 13.95 -10.35 10.92
C ILE A 93 13.71 -11.67 11.65
N LYS A 94 12.44 -12.04 11.83
CA LYS A 94 12.05 -13.25 12.57
C LYS A 94 11.92 -14.50 11.69
N MET A 95 12.00 -14.34 10.38
CA MET A 95 11.92 -15.47 9.46
C MET A 95 13.17 -16.33 9.53
N ARG A 96 12.97 -17.64 9.32
CA ARG A 96 14.11 -18.55 9.25
C ARG A 96 14.91 -18.30 7.98
N VAL A 97 16.23 -18.24 8.16
CA VAL A 97 17.24 -18.03 7.10
C VAL A 97 17.25 -19.14 6.03
N ASP A 98 16.66 -20.30 6.30
CA ASP A 98 16.53 -21.44 5.39
C ASP A 98 15.31 -21.37 4.46
N SER A 99 14.37 -20.44 4.67
CA SER A 99 13.16 -20.26 3.83
C SER A 99 13.46 -19.83 2.39
N GLY A 100 14.71 -19.48 2.06
CA GLY A 100 15.10 -18.97 0.75
C GLY A 100 14.56 -17.57 0.41
N TYR A 101 13.66 -17.02 1.23
CA TYR A 101 13.07 -15.72 1.04
C TYR A 101 14.00 -14.62 1.57
N LYS A 102 14.55 -13.79 0.68
CA LYS A 102 15.50 -12.73 1.02
C LYS A 102 14.95 -11.35 0.60
N ILE A 103 14.27 -10.66 1.51
CA ILE A 103 14.04 -9.22 1.35
C ILE A 103 15.32 -8.49 1.73
N ARG A 104 15.81 -7.63 0.83
CA ARG A 104 16.92 -6.71 1.13
C ARG A 104 16.36 -5.34 1.49
N TRP A 105 16.44 -4.99 2.78
CA TRP A 105 16.12 -3.66 3.26
C TRP A 105 17.31 -2.72 3.02
N MET A 106 17.08 -1.64 2.28
CA MET A 106 18.10 -0.62 2.01
C MET A 106 17.67 0.69 2.68
N PRO A 107 18.47 1.25 3.61
CA PRO A 107 18.23 2.57 4.15
C PRO A 107 18.18 3.61 3.04
N ARG A 108 17.36 4.64 3.21
CA ARG A 108 17.30 5.74 2.25
C ARG A 108 18.67 6.45 2.26
N PRO A 109 19.33 6.63 1.10
CA PRO A 109 20.62 7.31 1.05
C PRO A 109 20.45 8.76 1.54
N ILE A 110 21.38 9.20 2.38
CA ILE A 110 21.43 10.58 2.89
C ILE A 110 21.77 11.49 1.70
N THR A 111 20.75 12.09 1.11
CA THR A 111 20.89 13.17 0.14
C THR A 111 20.65 14.48 0.89
N ASN A 112 21.42 15.53 0.58
CA ASN A 112 21.39 16.82 1.28
C ASN A 112 19.99 17.50 1.37
N GLY A 113 18.98 17.01 0.63
CA GLY A 113 17.58 17.47 0.72
C GLY A 113 16.66 16.66 1.65
N GLY A 114 17.08 15.50 2.15
CA GLY A 114 16.21 14.55 2.89
C GLY A 114 15.98 14.88 4.37
N LEU A 115 16.90 15.61 5.01
CA LEU A 115 16.80 15.98 6.42
C LEU A 115 15.66 16.98 6.71
N ARG A 116 15.14 17.70 5.69
CA ARG A 116 14.06 18.68 5.87
C ARG A 116 12.67 18.07 6.08
N TYR A 117 12.45 16.81 5.71
CA TYR A 117 11.13 16.17 5.76
C TYR A 117 10.90 15.26 6.97
N MET A 118 11.93 15.01 7.79
CA MET A 118 11.83 14.16 8.98
C MET A 118 11.88 14.94 10.30
N ALA A 119 11.96 16.26 10.23
CA ALA A 119 11.95 17.16 11.39
C ALA A 119 10.68 18.03 11.38
N LYS A 120 9.50 17.40 11.48
CA LYS A 120 8.26 18.02 11.95
C LYS A 120 7.42 16.98 12.67
#